data_AF-A0A961C2I4-F1
#
_entry.id   AF-A0A961C2I4-F1
#
_cell.length_a   1.000
_cell.length_b   1.000
_cell.length_c   1.000
_cell.angle_alpha   90.00
_cell.angle_beta   90.00
_cell.angle_gamma   90.00
#
_symmetry.space_group_name_H-M   'P 1'
#
loop_
_entity.id
_entity.type
_entity.pdbx_description
1 polymer ?
#
loop_
_entity_poly.entity_id
_entity_poly.type
_entity_poly.pdbx_seq_one_letter_code
_entity_poly.pdbx_strand_id
1 'polypeptide(L)'
;VRAMINEGAALIPTRRLALCCVVESGTGELEAAAFGTCEDAWAATAAIAAQTHVTYVDAPYQRVISCMPTRYDDIWTAAKGFYKLEPAVADGGEVVIYAPHVTEVSETHHEIYEIGYHCRDYFTAQWDRFKDIHWGVLAHSTHLRGQGTYDAATGQETLRVRVTLATQIPREVCESINLGYLDPASVDLEVLAKEPGTVVIPNAGEVLYRLRG
;
A
#
# COMPACT_ATOMS: atom_id res chain seq x y z
N VAL A 1 12.96 5.29 -9.04
CA VAL A 1 13.11 3.82 -8.89
C VAL A 1 13.39 3.12 -10.21
N ARG A 2 12.48 3.13 -11.21
CA ARG A 2 12.66 2.38 -12.48
C ARG A 2 13.97 2.68 -13.22
N ALA A 3 14.36 3.95 -13.33
CA ALA A 3 15.63 4.35 -13.95
C ALA A 3 16.84 3.74 -13.23
N MET A 4 16.90 3.83 -11.89
CA MET A 4 17.95 3.20 -11.07
C MET A 4 18.04 1.69 -11.31
N ILE A 5 16.89 0.99 -11.41
CA ILE A 5 16.89 -0.46 -11.72
C ILE A 5 17.45 -0.71 -13.13
N ASN A 6 17.10 0.12 -14.12
CA ASN A 6 17.62 -0.01 -15.48
C ASN A 6 19.14 0.21 -15.53
N GLU A 7 19.65 1.24 -14.84
CA GLU A 7 21.09 1.51 -14.71
C GLU A 7 21.82 0.33 -14.06
N GLY A 8 21.31 -0.18 -12.94
CA GLY A 8 21.89 -1.36 -12.28
C GLY A 8 21.88 -2.59 -13.17
N ALA A 9 20.78 -2.84 -13.90
CA ALA A 9 20.68 -3.94 -14.84
C ALA A 9 21.65 -3.79 -16.02
N ALA A 10 21.91 -2.57 -16.49
CA ALA A 10 22.83 -2.30 -17.60
C ALA A 10 24.29 -2.65 -17.28
N LEU A 11 24.66 -2.75 -16.00
CA LEU A 11 25.99 -3.17 -15.55
C LEU A 11 26.22 -4.70 -15.67
N ILE A 12 25.17 -5.49 -15.90
CA ILE A 12 25.28 -6.94 -16.07
C ILE A 12 25.67 -7.20 -17.54
N PRO A 13 26.85 -7.80 -17.83
CA PRO A 13 27.37 -7.95 -19.19
C PRO A 13 26.71 -9.13 -19.92
N THR A 14 25.40 -9.08 -20.07
CA THR A 14 24.60 -10.09 -20.74
C THR A 14 23.48 -9.46 -21.56
N ARG A 15 22.93 -10.23 -22.50
CA ARG A 15 21.74 -9.81 -23.23
C ARG A 15 20.54 -9.78 -22.27
N ARG A 16 19.88 -8.63 -22.18
CA ARG A 16 18.71 -8.42 -21.32
C ARG A 16 17.43 -8.49 -22.15
N LEU A 17 16.67 -9.55 -21.95
CA LEU A 17 15.35 -9.73 -22.55
C LEU A 17 14.34 -9.98 -21.44
N ALA A 18 13.09 -9.59 -21.68
CA ALA A 18 11.98 -9.85 -20.76
C ALA A 18 10.76 -10.36 -21.52
N LEU A 19 10.06 -11.32 -20.91
CA LEU A 19 8.66 -11.62 -21.18
C LEU A 19 7.86 -11.00 -20.04
N CYS A 20 7.14 -9.92 -20.32
CA CYS A 20 6.28 -9.24 -19.36
C CYS A 20 4.83 -9.67 -19.62
N CYS A 21 4.12 -10.05 -18.57
CA CYS A 21 2.73 -10.48 -18.64
C CYS A 21 1.84 -9.52 -17.84
N VAL A 22 0.66 -9.25 -18.38
CA VAL A 22 -0.46 -8.63 -17.67
C VAL A 22 -1.45 -9.76 -17.38
N VAL A 23 -1.76 -9.94 -16.09
CA VAL A 23 -2.66 -10.99 -15.60
C VAL A 23 -3.90 -10.30 -15.05
N GLU A 24 -5.07 -10.75 -15.46
CA GLU A 24 -6.35 -10.23 -14.97
C GLU A 24 -6.44 -10.41 -13.45
N SER A 25 -6.79 -9.32 -12.76
CA SER A 25 -6.84 -9.31 -11.30
C SER A 25 -7.90 -10.28 -10.80
N GLY A 26 -7.53 -11.11 -9.83
CA GLY A 26 -8.42 -12.09 -9.20
C GLY A 26 -8.73 -13.36 -10.01
N THR A 27 -8.40 -13.44 -11.31
CA THR A 27 -8.69 -14.63 -12.12
C THR A 27 -7.45 -15.46 -12.43
N GLY A 28 -6.29 -14.82 -12.56
CA GLY A 28 -5.05 -15.49 -12.97
C GLY A 28 -4.93 -15.69 -14.49
N GLU A 29 -5.91 -15.24 -15.25
CA GLU A 29 -5.93 -15.34 -16.72
C GLU A 29 -4.97 -14.33 -17.36
N LEU A 30 -4.33 -14.72 -18.46
CA LEU A 30 -3.42 -13.85 -19.19
C LEU A 30 -4.20 -12.87 -20.08
N GLU A 31 -4.12 -11.57 -19.78
CA GLU A 31 -4.72 -10.52 -20.61
C GLU A 31 -3.81 -10.12 -21.78
N ALA A 32 -2.51 -10.00 -21.50
CA ALA A 32 -1.53 -9.58 -22.48
C ALA A 32 -0.13 -10.07 -22.13
N ALA A 33 0.72 -10.18 -23.15
CA ALA A 33 2.14 -10.41 -22.97
C ALA A 33 2.94 -9.62 -24.01
N ALA A 34 4.13 -9.15 -23.62
CA ALA A 34 5.09 -8.53 -24.51
C ALA A 34 6.48 -9.14 -24.28
N PHE A 35 7.21 -9.34 -25.38
CA PHE A 35 8.58 -9.84 -25.36
C PHE A 35 9.51 -8.87 -26.08
N GLY A 36 10.66 -8.59 -25.48
CA GLY A 36 11.63 -7.65 -26.05
C GLY A 36 12.74 -7.31 -25.08
N THR A 37 13.29 -6.10 -25.22
CA THR A 37 14.13 -5.52 -24.16
C THR A 37 13.32 -5.36 -22.89
N CYS A 38 13.98 -5.31 -21.73
CA CYS A 38 13.29 -5.08 -20.47
C CYS A 38 12.44 -3.80 -20.52
N GLU A 39 12.98 -2.75 -21.12
CA GLU A 39 12.37 -1.43 -21.25
C GLU A 39 11.13 -1.46 -22.16
N ASP A 40 11.23 -2.05 -23.35
CA ASP A 40 10.13 -2.11 -24.32
C ASP A 40 8.99 -3.02 -23.85
N ALA A 41 9.33 -4.20 -23.31
CA ALA A 41 8.32 -5.16 -22.84
C ALA A 41 7.53 -4.63 -21.64
N TRP A 42 8.19 -3.96 -20.69
CA TRP A 42 7.52 -3.27 -19.58
C TRP A 42 6.67 -2.10 -20.06
N ALA A 43 7.17 -1.27 -20.98
CA ALA A 43 6.42 -0.13 -21.51
C ALA A 43 5.12 -0.57 -22.21
N ALA A 44 5.20 -1.62 -23.05
CA ALA A 44 4.04 -2.16 -23.76
C ALA A 44 2.98 -2.71 -22.81
N THR A 45 3.37 -3.48 -21.80
CA THR A 45 2.44 -4.06 -20.82
C THR A 45 1.89 -3.05 -19.82
N ALA A 46 2.68 -2.04 -19.43
CA ALA A 46 2.22 -0.99 -18.53
C ALA A 46 1.05 -0.17 -19.12
N ALA A 47 1.03 0.05 -20.45
CA ALA A 47 -0.07 0.73 -21.12
C ALA A 47 -1.40 -0.06 -21.07
N ILE A 48 -1.32 -1.39 -21.04
CA ILE A 48 -2.48 -2.28 -20.91
C ILE A 48 -2.92 -2.34 -19.44
N ALA A 49 -1.97 -2.56 -18.51
CA ALA A 49 -2.26 -2.56 -17.08
C ALA A 49 -2.84 -1.22 -16.58
N ALA A 50 -2.48 -0.09 -17.21
CA ALA A 50 -3.09 1.21 -16.90
C ALA A 50 -4.58 1.30 -17.26
N GLN A 51 -5.05 0.45 -18.19
CA GLN A 51 -6.46 0.37 -18.60
C GLN A 51 -7.22 -0.69 -17.80
N THR A 52 -6.57 -1.77 -17.37
CA THR A 52 -7.24 -2.92 -16.71
C THR A 52 -7.03 -2.98 -15.19
N HIS A 53 -5.92 -2.46 -14.67
CA HIS A 53 -5.58 -2.47 -13.23
C HIS A 53 -5.73 -1.10 -12.55
N VAL A 54 -6.46 -0.18 -13.19
CA VAL A 54 -6.80 1.12 -12.60
C VAL A 54 -8.30 1.38 -12.67
N THR A 55 -8.92 1.57 -11.52
CA THR A 55 -10.32 2.02 -11.41
C THR A 55 -10.35 3.51 -11.11
N TYR A 56 -11.02 4.27 -11.99
CA TYR A 56 -11.26 5.69 -11.80
C TYR A 56 -12.64 5.94 -11.19
N VAL A 57 -12.68 6.67 -10.08
CA VAL A 57 -13.91 7.01 -9.35
C VAL A 57 -14.20 8.49 -9.47
N ASP A 58 -15.47 8.87 -9.58
CA ASP A 58 -15.86 10.27 -9.82
C ASP A 58 -15.88 11.13 -8.55
N ALA A 59 -15.93 10.50 -7.38
CA ALA A 59 -15.90 11.17 -6.07
C ALA A 59 -15.08 10.36 -5.07
N PRO A 60 -14.41 11.01 -4.10
CA PRO A 60 -13.59 10.32 -3.12
C PRO A 60 -14.44 9.54 -2.12
N TYR A 61 -13.88 8.44 -1.61
CA TYR A 61 -14.46 7.66 -0.53
C TYR A 61 -14.15 8.30 0.83
N GLN A 62 -15.11 8.30 1.75
CA GLN A 62 -14.86 8.71 3.14
C GLN A 62 -14.21 7.58 3.92
N ARG A 63 -14.66 6.34 3.70
CA ARG A 63 -14.13 5.15 4.35
C ARG A 63 -14.01 4.00 3.36
N VAL A 64 -12.87 3.31 3.39
CA VAL A 64 -12.63 2.12 2.57
C VAL A 64 -12.34 0.93 3.48
N ILE A 65 -13.03 -0.18 3.25
CA ILE A 65 -12.70 -1.48 3.85
C ILE A 65 -11.99 -2.32 2.79
N SER A 66 -10.67 -2.40 2.89
CA SER A 66 -9.84 -3.22 2.00
C SER A 66 -9.82 -4.65 2.52
N CYS A 67 -10.63 -5.52 1.93
CA CYS A 67 -10.69 -6.93 2.30
C CYS A 67 -9.51 -7.66 1.66
N MET A 68 -8.53 -7.99 2.49
CA MET A 68 -7.28 -8.57 2.04
C MET A 68 -7.41 -10.08 1.80
N PRO A 69 -7.02 -10.59 0.63
CA PRO A 69 -6.95 -12.03 0.41
C PRO A 69 -5.83 -12.68 1.24
N THR A 70 -5.94 -13.98 1.51
CA THR A 70 -4.99 -14.77 2.30
C THR A 70 -3.61 -14.95 1.67
N ARG A 71 -3.38 -14.42 0.46
CA ARG A 71 -2.05 -14.37 -0.19
C ARG A 71 -1.11 -13.31 0.41
N TYR A 72 -1.63 -12.47 1.29
CA TYR A 72 -0.87 -11.48 2.04
C TYR A 72 -0.82 -11.94 3.49
N ASP A 73 0.35 -12.41 3.92
CA ASP A 73 0.54 -13.12 5.18
C ASP A 73 0.77 -12.16 6.37
N ASP A 74 1.32 -10.98 6.10
CA ASP A 74 1.67 -9.95 7.08
C ASP A 74 1.28 -8.54 6.59
N ILE A 75 1.44 -7.52 7.44
CA ILE A 75 1.19 -6.13 7.04
C ILE A 75 2.20 -5.66 5.98
N TRP A 76 3.42 -6.19 5.98
CA TRP A 76 4.43 -5.87 4.96
C TRP A 76 3.88 -6.03 3.53
N THR A 77 3.14 -7.13 3.31
CA THR A 77 2.49 -7.42 2.03
C THR A 77 1.06 -6.90 1.95
N ALA A 78 0.29 -6.95 3.04
CA ALA A 78 -1.10 -6.51 3.08
C ALA A 78 -1.27 -4.97 3.00
N ALA A 79 -0.21 -4.20 3.26
CA ALA A 79 -0.19 -2.75 3.06
C ALA A 79 -0.60 -2.33 1.64
N LYS A 80 -0.54 -3.23 0.65
CA LYS A 80 -1.15 -3.06 -0.68
C LYS A 80 -2.59 -2.59 -0.63
N GLY A 81 -3.36 -3.08 0.34
CA GLY A 81 -4.75 -2.66 0.56
C GLY A 81 -4.89 -1.18 0.88
N PHE A 82 -3.84 -0.53 1.37
CA PHE A 82 -3.83 0.91 1.62
C PHE A 82 -3.39 1.69 0.39
N TYR A 83 -2.15 1.51 -0.08
CA TYR A 83 -1.59 2.42 -1.10
C TYR A 83 -2.21 2.26 -2.50
N LYS A 84 -2.97 1.19 -2.74
CA LYS A 84 -3.82 1.06 -3.92
C LYS A 84 -5.12 1.86 -3.83
N LEU A 85 -5.53 2.29 -2.63
CA LEU A 85 -6.81 2.91 -2.37
C LEU A 85 -6.67 4.37 -1.93
N GLU A 86 -5.59 4.75 -1.24
CA GLU A 86 -5.32 6.11 -0.76
C GLU A 86 -5.63 7.23 -1.80
N PRO A 87 -5.28 7.10 -3.09
CA PRO A 87 -5.53 8.15 -4.07
C PRO A 87 -7.02 8.40 -4.39
N ALA A 88 -7.91 7.50 -3.97
CA ALA A 88 -9.37 7.62 -4.12
C ALA A 88 -10.07 7.97 -2.79
N VAL A 89 -9.33 8.21 -1.70
CA VAL A 89 -9.88 8.51 -0.38
C VAL A 89 -9.87 10.02 -0.15
N ALA A 90 -10.91 10.55 0.51
CA ALA A 90 -11.03 11.95 0.88
C ALA A 90 -10.00 12.33 1.95
N ASP A 91 -9.62 13.60 2.01
CA ASP A 91 -8.83 14.13 3.12
C ASP A 91 -9.62 14.00 4.43
N GLY A 92 -8.97 13.52 5.48
CA GLY A 92 -9.62 13.11 6.74
C GLY A 92 -10.37 11.77 6.67
N GLY A 93 -10.31 11.08 5.53
CA GLY A 93 -10.89 9.75 5.34
C GLY A 93 -10.12 8.64 6.04
N GLU A 94 -10.64 7.42 5.94
CA GLU A 94 -10.05 6.22 6.54
C GLU A 94 -9.93 5.07 5.53
N VAL A 95 -8.82 4.35 5.61
CA VAL A 95 -8.70 3.00 5.04
C VAL A 95 -8.52 1.99 6.17
N VAL A 96 -9.40 1.01 6.21
CA VAL A 96 -9.32 -0.15 7.09
C VAL A 96 -8.75 -1.32 6.30
N ILE A 97 -7.62 -1.86 6.74
CA ILE A 97 -7.07 -3.12 6.21
C ILE A 97 -7.76 -4.25 6.96
N TYR A 98 -8.77 -4.88 6.34
CA TYR A 98 -9.47 -6.03 6.88
C TYR A 98 -8.77 -7.31 6.44
N ALA A 99 -8.02 -7.90 7.36
CA ALA A 99 -7.23 -9.12 7.15
C ALA A 99 -7.27 -9.98 8.41
N PRO A 100 -8.41 -10.66 8.70
CA PRO A 100 -8.61 -11.40 9.94
C PRO A 100 -7.67 -12.60 10.11
N HIS A 101 -6.92 -12.98 9.07
CA HIS A 101 -5.90 -14.03 9.11
C HIS A 101 -4.50 -13.52 9.46
N VAL A 102 -4.24 -12.21 9.35
CA VAL A 102 -2.93 -11.61 9.61
C VAL A 102 -2.70 -11.46 11.11
N THR A 103 -1.54 -11.93 11.58
CA THR A 103 -1.15 -11.91 13.01
C THR A 103 0.14 -11.13 13.27
N GLU A 104 0.84 -10.69 12.22
CA GLU A 104 2.20 -10.14 12.28
C GLU A 104 2.30 -8.87 11.42
N VAL A 105 3.02 -7.85 11.89
CA VAL A 105 3.28 -6.63 11.09
C VAL A 105 4.31 -6.92 10.02
N SER A 106 5.44 -7.53 10.38
CA SER A 106 6.44 -8.01 9.42
C SER A 106 7.25 -9.15 10.01
N GLU A 107 7.30 -10.27 9.31
CA GLU A 107 8.10 -11.43 9.74
C GLU A 107 9.62 -11.16 9.65
N THR A 108 10.04 -10.28 8.73
CA THR A 108 11.46 -10.10 8.37
C THR A 108 12.03 -8.75 8.77
N HIS A 109 11.22 -7.71 8.89
CA HIS A 109 11.66 -6.33 9.13
C HIS A 109 11.14 -5.81 10.47
N HIS A 110 11.70 -6.34 11.55
CA HIS A 110 11.23 -6.06 12.92
C HIS A 110 11.48 -4.61 13.34
N GLU A 111 12.38 -3.89 12.67
CA GLU A 111 12.62 -2.47 12.94
C GLU A 111 11.34 -1.63 12.80
N ILE A 112 10.34 -2.11 12.04
CA ILE A 112 9.04 -1.44 11.91
C ILE A 112 8.29 -1.31 13.25
N TYR A 113 8.50 -2.26 14.16
CA TYR A 113 7.92 -2.22 15.51
C TYR A 113 8.51 -1.10 16.37
N GLU A 114 9.76 -0.71 16.08
CA GLU A 114 10.46 0.34 16.81
C GLU A 114 10.20 1.72 16.21
N ILE A 115 10.21 1.82 14.88
CA ILE A 115 10.08 3.11 14.18
C ILE A 115 8.63 3.53 13.94
N GLY A 116 7.69 2.59 13.94
CA GLY A 116 6.28 2.83 13.62
C GLY A 116 6.00 3.27 12.18
N TYR A 117 4.74 3.62 11.93
CA TYR A 117 4.24 4.09 10.64
C TYR A 117 4.10 5.62 10.64
N HIS A 118 4.89 6.29 9.79
CA HIS A 118 4.91 7.75 9.70
C HIS A 118 4.97 8.23 8.25
N CYS A 119 4.50 9.45 8.00
CA CYS A 119 4.64 10.10 6.70
C CYS A 119 6.12 10.37 6.38
N ARG A 120 6.41 10.61 5.10
CA ARG A 120 7.78 10.89 4.63
C ARG A 120 8.44 12.02 5.42
N ASP A 121 7.71 13.10 5.67
CA ASP A 121 8.26 14.32 6.27
C ASP A 121 8.72 14.10 7.71
N TYR A 122 8.09 13.17 8.44
CA TYR A 122 8.52 12.76 9.77
C TYR A 122 9.97 12.24 9.79
N PHE A 123 10.31 11.39 8.81
CA PHE A 123 11.65 10.82 8.72
C PHE A 123 12.67 11.82 8.17
N THR A 124 12.32 12.55 7.10
CA THR A 124 13.27 13.43 6.42
C THR A 124 13.61 14.68 7.21
N ALA A 125 12.69 15.20 8.04
CA ALA A 125 12.95 16.32 8.93
C ALA A 125 13.88 15.96 10.11
N GLN A 126 14.12 14.66 10.33
CA GLN A 126 14.86 14.13 11.48
C GLN A 126 15.95 13.15 11.04
N TRP A 127 16.56 13.42 9.88
CA TRP A 127 17.35 12.44 9.15
C TRP A 127 18.48 11.80 9.97
N ASP A 128 19.15 12.56 10.84
CA ASP A 128 20.21 12.02 11.70
C ASP A 128 19.76 10.88 12.63
N ARG A 129 18.47 10.80 12.97
CA ARG A 129 17.90 9.72 13.78
C ARG A 129 17.63 8.45 12.99
N PHE A 130 17.38 8.55 11.69
CA PHE A 130 16.85 7.45 10.87
C PHE A 130 17.78 6.98 9.75
N LYS A 131 18.86 7.73 9.45
CA LYS A 131 19.78 7.44 8.33
C LYS A 131 20.39 6.03 8.36
N ASP A 132 20.53 5.45 9.55
CA ASP A 132 21.12 4.13 9.78
C ASP A 132 20.08 3.00 9.79
N ILE A 133 18.78 3.31 9.77
CA ILE A 133 17.70 2.33 9.58
C ILE A 133 17.68 1.91 8.11
N HIS A 134 17.39 0.65 7.82
CA HIS A 134 17.29 0.18 6.44
C HIS A 134 16.23 0.98 5.66
N TRP A 135 16.62 1.63 4.56
CA TRP A 135 15.73 2.57 3.86
C TRP A 135 14.49 1.91 3.25
N GLY A 136 14.53 0.60 3.01
CA GLY A 136 13.35 -0.16 2.62
C GLY A 136 12.26 -0.18 3.70
N VAL A 137 12.65 -0.21 4.98
CA VAL A 137 11.73 -0.16 6.13
C VAL A 137 11.13 1.23 6.27
N LEU A 138 11.95 2.28 6.13
CA LEU A 138 11.47 3.67 6.09
C LEU A 138 10.48 3.87 4.94
N ALA A 139 10.81 3.40 3.73
CA ALA A 139 9.93 3.49 2.59
C ALA A 139 8.60 2.75 2.84
N HIS A 140 8.64 1.53 3.37
CA HIS A 140 7.44 0.76 3.70
C HIS A 140 6.55 1.50 4.70
N SER A 141 7.15 2.03 5.78
CA SER A 141 6.46 2.87 6.77
C SER A 141 5.69 4.02 6.10
N THR A 142 6.36 4.78 5.24
CA THR A 142 5.72 5.91 4.53
C THR A 142 4.65 5.49 3.55
N HIS A 143 4.80 4.35 2.88
CA HIS A 143 3.81 3.87 1.91
C HIS A 143 2.53 3.41 2.57
N LEU A 144 2.60 2.74 3.72
CA LEU A 144 1.40 2.38 4.46
C LEU A 144 0.80 3.58 5.18
N ARG A 145 1.62 4.50 5.72
CA ARG A 145 1.05 5.63 6.47
C ARG A 145 0.41 6.68 5.57
N GLY A 146 0.94 6.85 4.37
CA GLY A 146 0.42 7.75 3.34
C GLY A 146 0.93 9.19 3.46
N GLN A 147 0.23 10.08 2.77
CA GLN A 147 0.54 11.50 2.71
C GLN A 147 0.33 12.19 4.07
N GLY A 148 1.22 13.13 4.37
CA GLY A 148 1.17 13.91 5.60
C GLY A 148 2.31 14.92 5.64
N THR A 149 2.30 15.73 6.69
CA THR A 149 3.33 16.71 7.01
C THR A 149 3.82 16.51 8.43
N TYR A 150 5.05 16.96 8.70
CA TYR A 150 5.62 16.94 10.04
C TYR A 150 6.31 18.27 10.33
N ASP A 151 6.00 18.84 11.49
CA ASP A 151 6.66 20.03 12.01
C ASP A 151 7.70 19.64 13.06
N ALA A 152 8.99 19.80 12.72
CA ALA A 152 10.10 19.47 13.61
C ALA A 152 10.22 20.41 14.82
N ALA A 153 9.64 21.62 14.78
CA ALA A 153 9.69 22.55 15.90
C ALA A 153 8.69 22.16 17.02
N THR A 154 7.53 21.63 16.64
CA THR A 154 6.47 21.22 17.58
C THR A 154 6.43 19.71 17.81
N GLY A 155 7.05 18.94 16.91
CA GLY A 155 6.95 17.48 16.90
C GLY A 155 5.62 16.95 16.36
N GLN A 156 4.77 17.80 15.79
CA GLN A 156 3.43 17.42 15.35
C GLN A 156 3.44 16.82 13.94
N GLU A 157 2.86 15.62 13.82
CA GLU A 157 2.57 14.97 12.54
C GLU A 157 1.09 15.17 12.17
N THR A 158 0.81 15.59 10.93
CA THR A 158 -0.54 15.74 10.39
C THR A 158 -0.72 14.84 9.18
N LEU A 159 -1.69 13.95 9.23
CA LEU A 159 -1.84 12.85 8.28
C LEU A 159 -3.09 13.05 7.45
N ARG A 160 -2.99 12.84 6.14
CA ARG A 160 -4.09 13.06 5.20
C ARG A 160 -5.24 12.08 5.45
N VAL A 161 -4.92 10.83 5.76
CA VAL A 161 -5.88 9.75 6.01
C VAL A 161 -5.53 8.95 7.27
N ARG A 162 -6.56 8.35 7.89
CA ARG A 162 -6.38 7.36 8.95
C ARG A 162 -6.19 5.98 8.36
N VAL A 163 -5.28 5.20 8.95
CA VAL A 163 -5.05 3.80 8.62
C VAL A 163 -5.39 2.97 9.85
N THR A 164 -6.25 1.97 9.67
CA THR A 164 -6.73 1.10 10.75
C THR A 164 -6.54 -0.35 10.36
N LEU A 165 -5.97 -1.14 11.27
CA LEU A 165 -5.81 -2.58 11.09
C LEU A 165 -6.99 -3.31 11.72
N ALA A 166 -7.71 -4.09 10.92
CA ALA A 166 -8.69 -5.07 11.36
C ALA A 166 -8.11 -6.47 11.15
N THR A 167 -7.23 -6.86 12.07
CA THR A 167 -6.39 -8.07 12.00
C THR A 167 -6.29 -8.73 13.38
N GLN A 168 -5.61 -9.87 13.49
CA GLN A 168 -5.34 -10.50 14.78
C GLN A 168 -4.10 -9.92 15.50
N ILE A 169 -3.43 -8.92 14.92
CA ILE A 169 -2.38 -8.18 15.61
C ILE A 169 -3.02 -7.47 16.82
N PRO A 170 -2.47 -7.63 18.04
CA PRO A 170 -3.05 -7.01 19.23
C PRO A 170 -3.20 -5.49 19.11
N ARG A 171 -4.26 -4.94 19.70
CA ARG A 171 -4.57 -3.50 19.69
C ARG A 171 -3.37 -2.66 20.11
N GLU A 172 -2.73 -3.05 21.20
CA GLU A 172 -1.58 -2.36 21.78
C GLU A 172 -0.38 -2.31 20.83
N VAL A 173 -0.20 -3.35 20.01
CA VAL A 173 0.85 -3.39 19.00
C VAL A 173 0.51 -2.41 17.88
N CYS A 174 -0.72 -2.43 17.35
CA CYS A 174 -1.17 -1.48 16.33
C CYS A 174 -1.03 -0.03 16.78
N GLU A 175 -1.44 0.28 18.01
CA GLU A 175 -1.34 1.63 18.57
C GLU A 175 0.13 2.06 18.78
N SER A 176 1.00 1.14 19.21
CA SER A 176 2.44 1.43 19.41
C SER A 176 3.18 1.81 18.12
N ILE A 177 2.71 1.30 16.97
CA ILE A 177 3.28 1.58 15.65
C ILE A 177 2.52 2.68 14.89
N ASN A 178 1.75 3.52 15.61
CA ASN A 178 1.01 4.67 15.06
C ASN A 178 -0.08 4.31 14.04
N LEU A 179 -0.76 3.17 14.25
CA LEU A 179 -1.91 2.73 13.46
C LEU A 179 -3.17 2.60 14.33
N GLY A 180 -4.34 2.72 13.70
CA GLY A 180 -5.61 2.41 14.34
C GLY A 180 -5.83 0.91 14.47
N TYR A 181 -6.72 0.52 15.37
CA TYR A 181 -7.16 -0.87 15.54
C TYR A 181 -8.69 -0.96 15.48
N LEU A 182 -9.18 -1.99 14.78
CA LEU A 182 -10.56 -2.44 14.77
C LEU A 182 -10.58 -3.94 15.03
N ASP A 183 -11.43 -4.42 15.94
CA ASP A 183 -11.53 -5.86 16.20
C ASP A 183 -12.11 -6.56 14.96
N PRO A 184 -11.37 -7.46 14.29
CA PRO A 184 -11.85 -8.13 13.09
C PRO A 184 -13.10 -8.99 13.35
N ALA A 185 -13.29 -9.51 14.56
CA ALA A 185 -14.48 -10.30 14.91
C ALA A 185 -15.74 -9.45 15.03
N SER A 186 -15.60 -8.14 15.19
CA SER A 186 -16.71 -7.17 15.25
C SER A 186 -17.13 -6.65 13.87
N VAL A 187 -16.40 -6.99 12.81
CA VAL A 187 -16.63 -6.47 11.46
C VAL A 187 -17.72 -7.28 10.76
N ASP A 188 -18.83 -6.61 10.44
CA ASP A 188 -19.85 -7.10 9.52
C ASP A 188 -19.75 -6.33 8.20
N LEU A 189 -19.21 -7.00 7.16
CA LEU A 189 -19.00 -6.39 5.86
C LEU A 189 -20.30 -6.00 5.15
N GLU A 190 -21.41 -6.73 5.38
CA GLU A 190 -22.69 -6.42 4.75
C GLU A 190 -23.34 -5.17 5.37
N VAL A 191 -23.13 -4.98 6.67
CA VAL A 191 -23.54 -3.76 7.38
C VAL A 191 -22.68 -2.58 6.94
N LEU A 192 -21.36 -2.72 6.94
CA LEU A 192 -20.44 -1.65 6.53
C LEU A 192 -20.66 -1.21 5.07
N ALA A 193 -20.97 -2.14 4.17
CA ALA A 193 -21.27 -1.81 2.77
C ALA A 193 -22.53 -0.95 2.59
N LYS A 194 -23.41 -0.88 3.59
CA LYS A 194 -24.63 -0.05 3.59
C LYS A 194 -24.43 1.28 4.32
N GLU A 195 -23.30 1.47 5.02
CA GLU A 195 -23.01 2.72 5.70
C GLU A 195 -22.72 3.85 4.69
N PRO A 196 -23.36 5.03 4.83
CA PRO A 196 -23.09 6.16 3.96
C PRO A 196 -21.62 6.56 3.96
N GLY A 197 -21.00 6.63 2.77
CA GLY A 197 -19.59 7.01 2.60
C GLY A 197 -18.57 5.89 2.77
N THR A 198 -19.02 4.66 3.08
CA THR A 198 -18.18 3.47 3.16
C THR A 198 -18.24 2.66 1.87
N VAL A 199 -17.08 2.20 1.39
CA VAL A 199 -16.99 1.20 0.31
C VAL A 199 -16.22 -0.02 0.79
N VAL A 200 -16.71 -1.21 0.45
CA VAL A 200 -16.04 -2.47 0.72
C VAL A 200 -15.39 -2.97 -0.56
N ILE A 201 -14.08 -3.19 -0.53
CA ILE A 201 -13.28 -3.60 -1.68
C ILE A 201 -12.84 -5.06 -1.48
N PRO A 202 -13.50 -6.04 -2.11
CA PRO A 202 -13.06 -7.43 -2.08
C PRO A 202 -11.76 -7.58 -2.87
N ASN A 203 -10.96 -8.60 -2.53
CA ASN A 203 -9.69 -8.88 -3.20
C ASN A 203 -8.77 -7.65 -3.32
N ALA A 204 -8.68 -6.85 -2.25
CA ALA A 204 -7.94 -5.60 -2.27
C ALA A 204 -6.42 -5.81 -2.46
N GLY A 205 -5.75 -4.77 -2.94
CA GLY A 205 -4.28 -4.74 -3.09
C GLY A 205 -3.75 -5.02 -4.49
N GLU A 206 -4.60 -5.40 -5.45
CA GLU A 206 -4.22 -5.63 -6.85
C GLU A 206 -4.54 -4.43 -7.75
N VAL A 207 -5.79 -3.95 -7.72
CA VAL A 207 -6.29 -2.84 -8.54
C VAL A 207 -6.04 -1.49 -7.87
N LEU A 208 -5.51 -0.52 -8.61
CA LEU A 208 -5.29 0.84 -8.16
C LEU A 208 -6.57 1.68 -8.34
N TYR A 209 -7.01 2.36 -7.29
CA TYR A 209 -8.13 3.29 -7.34
C TYR A 209 -7.62 4.73 -7.33
N ARG A 210 -8.19 5.55 -8.21
CA ARG A 210 -7.85 6.97 -8.32
C ARG A 210 -9.08 7.81 -8.55
N LEU A 211 -9.07 9.03 -8.05
CA LEU A 211 -10.03 10.03 -8.51
C LEU A 211 -9.87 10.27 -10.01
N ARG A 212 -11.00 10.35 -10.70
CA ARG A 212 -11.06 10.87 -12.06
C ARG A 212 -10.71 12.36 -12.00
N GLY A 213 -9.64 12.73 -12.70
CA GLY A 213 -9.20 14.11 -12.89
C GLY A 213 -9.23 14.45 -14.36
#